data_AF-A0A7C7W053-F1
#
_entry.id   AF-A0A7C7W053-F1
#
_cell.length_a   1.000
_cell.length_b   1.000
_cell.length_c   1.000
_cell.angle_alpha   90.00
_cell.angle_beta   90.00
_cell.angle_gamma   90.00
#
_symmetry.space_group_name_H-M   'P 1'
#
loop_
_entity.id
_entity.type
_entity.pdbx_description
1 polymer ?
#
loop_
_entity_poly.entity_id
_entity_poly.type
_entity_poly.pdbx_seq_one_letter_code
_entity_poly.pdbx_strand_id
1 'polypeptide(L)'
;MGETLRAQGVVSADFDDTSLDGFFIQTANCDSDPATSDGIFVALDEGVNLVEVGDFVEVRAVVAEFYGQTRLETNPADVQIIASGRDPPPAVELQPPFENEQARSYFEALEGMRVSLDSGKVIGPTDARGNTWLVRSDLGIPRVFDDDPAGTGEIIMVGSEGLFAPNLAKVGDTFQGLDGVLDYILGAYKILLLTGVSQPSSATRHPGAESASLPGFTFGSCNLDNLFDIVDDPETEDPVPSPSEYQRKLDKLALLIRDGLGEPDFLAVQEAENETVLQHLAARVELTVDYDVIWQNGPDRRGIDVGLLYN
;
A
#
# COMPACT_ATOMS: atom_id res chain seq x y z
N MET A 1 2.16 -25.87 18.33
CA MET A 1 3.30 -24.95 18.52
C MET A 1 4.30 -25.60 19.45
N GLY A 2 5.59 -25.59 19.08
CA GLY A 2 6.67 -26.20 19.88
C GLY A 2 7.09 -27.62 19.47
N GLU A 3 6.53 -28.19 18.41
CA GLU A 3 7.02 -29.46 17.86
C GLU A 3 8.13 -29.19 16.85
N THR A 4 9.25 -29.90 17.00
CA THR A 4 10.32 -29.89 16.02
C THR A 4 9.94 -30.80 14.85
N LEU A 5 9.86 -30.24 13.65
CA LEU A 5 9.58 -30.98 12.42
C LEU A 5 10.76 -30.93 11.46
N ARG A 6 10.67 -31.73 10.40
CA ARG A 6 11.53 -31.59 9.21
C ARG A 6 10.67 -31.11 8.06
N ALA A 7 11.10 -30.05 7.40
CA ALA A 7 10.52 -29.56 6.16
C ALA A 7 11.56 -29.69 5.04
N GLN A 8 11.10 -29.90 3.82
CA GLN A 8 11.94 -29.92 2.63
C GLN A 8 11.30 -29.06 1.55
N GLY A 9 12.13 -28.41 0.75
CA GLY A 9 11.67 -27.63 -0.38
C GLY A 9 12.81 -27.01 -1.16
N VAL A 10 12.48 -26.47 -2.33
CA VAL A 10 13.41 -25.68 -3.12
C VAL A 10 13.31 -24.24 -2.63
N VAL A 11 14.45 -23.60 -2.38
CA VAL A 11 14.52 -22.18 -2.02
C VAL A 11 13.96 -21.37 -3.20
N SER A 12 12.80 -20.74 -2.98
CA SER A 12 12.09 -19.93 -3.98
C SER A 12 12.45 -18.45 -3.88
N ALA A 13 12.86 -18.01 -2.69
CA ALA A 13 13.35 -16.68 -2.42
C ALA A 13 14.36 -16.72 -1.27
N ASP A 14 15.49 -16.07 -1.47
CA ASP A 14 16.53 -15.94 -0.47
C ASP A 14 16.51 -14.51 0.08
N PHE A 15 16.35 -14.39 1.40
CA PHE A 15 16.33 -13.12 2.14
C PHE A 15 17.28 -13.16 3.34
N ASP A 16 18.20 -14.14 3.40
CA ASP A 16 18.98 -14.46 4.58
C ASP A 16 20.10 -13.43 4.88
N ASP A 17 20.40 -12.59 3.89
CA ASP A 17 21.27 -11.42 3.98
C ASP A 17 20.51 -10.08 4.08
N THR A 18 19.19 -10.13 4.21
CA THR A 18 18.31 -8.96 4.34
C THR A 18 17.79 -8.79 5.77
N SER A 19 17.00 -7.74 6.04
CA SER A 19 16.37 -7.54 7.34
C SER A 19 15.29 -8.57 7.70
N LEU A 20 14.93 -9.49 6.79
CA LEU A 20 14.01 -10.58 7.09
C LEU A 20 14.71 -11.78 7.75
N ASP A 21 16.04 -11.87 7.67
CA ASP A 21 16.87 -12.92 8.28
C ASP A 21 16.31 -14.34 8.01
N GLY A 22 16.01 -14.67 6.74
CA GLY A 22 15.42 -15.96 6.41
C GLY A 22 15.24 -16.21 4.92
N PHE A 23 14.53 -17.27 4.54
CA PHE A 23 14.29 -17.63 3.14
C PHE A 23 12.97 -18.37 2.99
N PHE A 24 12.41 -18.40 1.78
CA PHE A 24 11.22 -19.16 1.47
C PHE A 24 11.60 -20.48 0.81
N ILE A 25 10.99 -21.58 1.26
CA ILE A 25 11.06 -22.87 0.57
C ILE A 25 9.69 -23.23 0.03
N GLN A 26 9.67 -23.86 -1.14
CA GLN A 26 8.45 -24.31 -1.78
C GLN A 26 8.63 -25.70 -2.39
N THR A 27 7.62 -26.56 -2.22
CA THR A 27 7.56 -27.88 -2.84
C THR A 27 6.27 -28.00 -3.64
N ALA A 28 6.37 -28.03 -4.97
CA ALA A 28 5.18 -28.06 -5.82
C ALA A 28 4.29 -29.30 -5.55
N ASN A 29 3.00 -29.06 -5.32
CA ASN A 29 1.94 -30.04 -5.07
C ASN A 29 2.33 -31.07 -4.00
N CYS A 30 2.80 -30.62 -2.84
CA CYS A 30 3.33 -31.52 -1.82
C CYS A 30 2.25 -32.43 -1.20
N ASP A 31 1.00 -31.97 -1.13
CA ASP A 31 -0.15 -32.70 -0.57
C ASP A 31 -1.33 -32.87 -1.56
N SER A 32 -1.20 -32.34 -2.79
CA SER A 32 -2.23 -32.34 -3.84
C SER A 32 -3.53 -31.63 -3.48
N ASP A 33 -3.54 -30.80 -2.44
CA ASP A 33 -4.69 -29.97 -2.07
C ASP A 33 -4.44 -28.51 -2.52
N PRO A 34 -5.17 -28.00 -3.53
CA PRO A 34 -5.00 -26.62 -3.96
C PRO A 34 -5.52 -25.58 -2.95
N ALA A 35 -6.12 -26.01 -1.84
CA ALA A 35 -6.58 -25.14 -0.75
C ALA A 35 -5.52 -24.95 0.35
N THR A 36 -4.37 -25.61 0.27
CA THR A 36 -3.25 -25.48 1.21
C THR A 36 -2.02 -24.93 0.49
N SER A 37 -1.18 -24.20 1.24
CA SER A 37 0.05 -23.66 0.67
C SER A 37 1.14 -24.72 0.56
N ASP A 38 1.85 -24.69 -0.57
CA ASP A 38 3.07 -25.44 -0.84
C ASP A 38 4.36 -24.71 -0.41
N GLY A 39 4.23 -23.47 0.08
CA GLY A 39 5.33 -22.59 0.45
C GLY A 39 5.36 -22.28 1.95
N ILE A 40 6.54 -22.01 2.49
CA ILE A 40 6.68 -21.59 3.89
C ILE A 40 7.93 -20.73 4.07
N PHE A 41 7.83 -19.72 4.93
CA PHE A 41 8.98 -18.92 5.35
C PHE A 41 9.79 -19.64 6.44
N VAL A 42 11.11 -19.65 6.28
CA VAL A 42 12.09 -20.17 7.23
C VAL A 42 12.89 -18.99 7.80
N ALA A 43 12.62 -18.65 9.04
CA ALA A 43 13.34 -17.62 9.78
C ALA A 43 14.57 -18.22 10.47
N LEU A 44 15.71 -17.55 10.30
CA LEU A 44 16.96 -17.85 10.98
C LEU A 44 17.03 -17.05 12.29
N ASP A 45 17.59 -17.67 13.33
CA ASP A 45 17.81 -17.01 14.63
C ASP A 45 19.06 -16.09 14.66
N GLU A 46 19.85 -16.10 13.59
CA GLU A 46 20.97 -15.22 13.32
C GLU A 46 21.06 -14.90 11.81
N GLY A 47 21.32 -13.63 11.48
CA GLY A 47 21.51 -13.20 10.09
C GLY A 47 22.81 -13.75 9.50
N VAL A 48 22.70 -14.81 8.70
CA VAL A 48 23.80 -15.51 8.04
C VAL A 48 23.37 -15.89 6.63
N ASN A 49 24.16 -15.50 5.64
CA ASN A 49 23.97 -15.97 4.28
C ASN A 49 24.37 -17.45 4.15
N LEU A 50 23.41 -18.30 3.82
CA LEU A 50 23.46 -19.75 3.94
C LEU A 50 22.99 -20.48 2.69
N VAL A 51 21.97 -19.97 2.00
CA VAL A 51 21.32 -20.66 0.88
C VAL A 51 21.30 -19.79 -0.37
N GLU A 52 21.03 -20.41 -1.52
CA GLU A 52 20.79 -19.70 -2.77
C GLU A 52 19.46 -20.16 -3.40
N VAL A 53 18.82 -19.29 -4.17
CA VAL A 53 17.62 -19.68 -4.93
C VAL A 53 17.92 -20.90 -5.82
N GLY A 54 17.06 -21.91 -5.72
CA GLY A 54 17.24 -23.19 -6.42
C GLY A 54 17.96 -24.28 -5.61
N ASP A 55 18.41 -23.98 -4.39
CA ASP A 55 18.85 -25.00 -3.45
C ASP A 55 17.66 -25.83 -2.96
N PHE A 56 17.79 -27.15 -2.99
CA PHE A 56 16.87 -28.07 -2.33
C PHE A 56 17.39 -28.38 -0.94
N VAL A 57 16.66 -27.92 0.08
CA VAL A 57 17.09 -27.99 1.47
C VAL A 57 16.20 -28.92 2.29
N GLU A 58 16.78 -29.51 3.34
CA GLU A 58 16.06 -30.06 4.47
C GLU A 58 16.31 -29.16 5.69
N VAL A 59 15.22 -28.73 6.33
CA VAL A 59 15.26 -27.83 7.48
C VAL A 59 14.65 -28.55 8.69
N ARG A 60 15.40 -28.58 9.79
CA ARG A 60 14.84 -28.96 11.09
C ARG A 60 14.45 -27.69 11.84
N ALA A 61 13.17 -27.51 12.12
CA ALA A 61 12.65 -26.26 12.66
C ALA A 61 11.50 -26.47 13.64
N VAL A 62 11.13 -25.40 14.34
CA VAL A 62 9.91 -25.33 15.15
C VAL A 62 8.89 -24.44 14.43
N VAL A 63 7.63 -24.89 14.42
CA VAL A 63 6.53 -24.06 13.91
C VAL A 63 6.25 -22.93 14.88
N ALA A 64 6.26 -21.70 14.37
CA ALA A 64 6.04 -20.47 15.12
C ALA A 64 5.06 -19.55 14.37
N GLU A 65 4.57 -18.56 15.10
CA GLU A 65 3.70 -17.49 14.60
C GLU A 65 4.32 -16.14 14.96
N PHE A 66 4.47 -15.26 13.98
CA PHE A 66 5.05 -13.93 14.19
C PHE A 66 4.23 -12.86 13.47
N TYR A 67 3.53 -12.03 14.25
CA TYR A 67 2.57 -11.04 13.73
C TYR A 67 1.54 -11.63 12.74
N GLY A 68 1.14 -12.88 12.96
CA GLY A 68 0.18 -13.62 12.13
C GLY A 68 0.79 -14.42 10.97
N GLN A 69 2.11 -14.30 10.73
CA GLN A 69 2.82 -15.11 9.75
C GLN A 69 3.05 -16.53 10.30
N THR A 70 2.61 -17.55 9.58
CA THR A 70 3.01 -18.94 9.87
C THR A 70 4.42 -19.15 9.34
N ARG A 71 5.35 -19.53 10.22
CA ARG A 71 6.77 -19.70 9.84
C ARG A 71 7.45 -20.85 10.55
N LEU A 72 8.62 -21.22 10.01
CA LEU A 72 9.56 -22.15 10.62
C LEU A 72 10.72 -21.37 11.23
N GLU A 73 10.98 -21.54 12.52
CA GLU A 73 12.16 -20.97 13.19
C GLU A 73 13.25 -22.04 13.34
N THR A 74 14.46 -21.71 12.89
CA THR A 74 15.61 -22.62 12.91
C THR A 74 16.92 -21.89 13.16
N ASN A 75 17.96 -22.66 13.49
CA ASN A 75 19.34 -22.18 13.49
C ASN A 75 20.04 -22.60 12.19
N PRO A 76 21.05 -21.85 11.71
CA PRO A 76 21.76 -22.21 10.47
C PRO A 76 22.34 -23.62 10.44
N ALA A 77 22.73 -24.19 11.59
CA ALA A 77 23.29 -25.54 11.65
C ALA A 77 22.27 -26.67 11.42
N ASP A 78 20.97 -26.36 11.52
CA ASP A 78 19.85 -27.27 11.30
C ASP A 78 19.27 -27.17 9.87
N VAL A 79 19.89 -26.37 8.99
CA VAL A 79 19.58 -26.29 7.55
C VAL A 79 20.62 -27.09 6.76
N GLN A 80 20.17 -28.05 5.96
CA GLN A 80 21.02 -28.88 5.13
C GLN A 80 20.68 -28.72 3.65
N ILE A 81 21.65 -28.25 2.84
CA ILE A 81 21.54 -28.25 1.37
C ILE A 81 21.77 -29.67 0.86
N ILE A 82 20.75 -30.24 0.22
CA ILE A 82 20.74 -31.61 -0.31
C ILE A 82 21.17 -31.62 -1.79
N ALA A 83 20.77 -30.61 -2.55
CA ALA A 83 21.15 -30.39 -3.94
C ALA A 83 21.04 -28.90 -4.30
N SER A 84 21.74 -28.46 -5.34
CA SER A 84 21.72 -27.07 -5.81
C SER A 84 21.36 -26.98 -7.30
N GLY A 85 20.96 -25.79 -7.75
CA GLY A 85 20.69 -25.50 -9.15
C GLY A 85 19.41 -26.15 -9.69
N ARG A 86 18.40 -26.35 -8.84
CA ARG A 86 17.05 -26.71 -9.28
C ARG A 86 16.29 -25.46 -9.72
N ASP A 87 15.39 -25.63 -10.67
CA ASP A 87 14.41 -24.59 -10.96
C ASP A 87 13.42 -24.50 -9.79
N PRO A 88 13.19 -23.30 -9.21
CA PRO A 88 12.11 -23.10 -8.25
C PRO A 88 10.75 -23.39 -8.88
N PRO A 89 9.73 -23.76 -8.09
CA PRO A 89 8.36 -23.86 -8.58
C PRO A 89 7.93 -22.61 -9.37
N PRO A 90 7.16 -22.78 -10.46
CA PRO A 90 6.69 -21.66 -11.25
C PRO A 90 5.77 -20.75 -10.42
N ALA A 91 5.79 -19.46 -10.72
CA ALA A 91 4.91 -18.51 -10.06
C ALA A 91 3.44 -18.79 -10.40
N VAL A 92 2.56 -18.66 -9.41
CA VAL A 92 1.11 -18.67 -9.61
C VAL A 92 0.65 -17.28 -10.03
N GLU A 93 -0.06 -17.16 -11.15
CA GLU A 93 -0.65 -15.88 -11.55
C GLU A 93 -1.83 -15.52 -10.64
N LEU A 94 -1.79 -14.32 -10.05
CA LEU A 94 -2.80 -13.88 -9.10
C LEU A 94 -4.13 -13.54 -9.78
N GLN A 95 -5.18 -14.19 -9.28
CA GLN A 95 -6.57 -13.98 -9.69
C GLN A 95 -7.50 -13.97 -8.46
N PRO A 96 -7.28 -13.06 -7.50
CA PRO A 96 -8.09 -13.01 -6.30
C PRO A 96 -9.57 -12.72 -6.63
N PRO A 97 -10.51 -13.37 -5.93
CA PRO A 97 -11.93 -13.03 -6.01
C PRO A 97 -12.21 -11.70 -5.28
N PHE A 98 -13.34 -11.07 -5.62
CA PHE A 98 -13.77 -9.80 -5.02
C PHE A 98 -14.24 -9.93 -3.57
N GLU A 99 -14.96 -11.03 -3.27
CA GLU A 99 -15.58 -11.21 -1.97
C GLU A 99 -14.51 -11.56 -0.92
N ASN A 100 -14.54 -10.87 0.22
CA ASN A 100 -13.46 -10.86 1.20
C ASN A 100 -13.16 -12.23 1.81
N GLU A 101 -14.19 -13.04 2.11
CA GLU A 101 -13.98 -14.36 2.69
C GLU A 101 -13.31 -15.31 1.68
N GLN A 102 -13.78 -15.30 0.44
CA GLN A 102 -13.18 -16.07 -0.64
C GLN A 102 -11.75 -15.61 -0.95
N ALA A 103 -11.49 -14.30 -0.92
CA ALA A 103 -10.17 -13.75 -1.18
C ALA A 103 -9.17 -14.13 -0.09
N ARG A 104 -9.61 -14.09 1.16
CA ARG A 104 -8.80 -14.57 2.30
C ARG A 104 -8.39 -16.02 2.10
N SER A 105 -9.33 -16.93 1.80
CA SER A 105 -8.99 -18.34 1.52
C SER A 105 -8.11 -18.52 0.28
N TYR A 106 -8.30 -17.68 -0.74
CA TYR A 106 -7.46 -17.68 -1.95
C TYR A 106 -6.00 -17.33 -1.63
N PHE A 107 -5.77 -16.26 -0.85
CA PHE A 107 -4.42 -15.85 -0.48
C PHE A 107 -3.79 -16.78 0.57
N GLU A 108 -4.58 -17.33 1.50
CA GLU A 108 -4.12 -18.33 2.48
C GLU A 108 -3.56 -19.57 1.79
N ALA A 109 -4.20 -20.04 0.72
CA ALA A 109 -3.70 -21.16 -0.09
C ALA A 109 -2.41 -20.85 -0.86
N LEU A 110 -1.98 -19.59 -0.93
CA LEU A 110 -0.78 -19.14 -1.65
C LEU A 110 0.31 -18.56 -0.74
N GLU A 111 0.11 -18.53 0.58
CA GLU A 111 1.04 -17.92 1.53
C GLU A 111 2.41 -18.61 1.50
N GLY A 112 3.49 -17.86 1.28
CA GLY A 112 4.85 -18.37 1.13
C GLY A 112 5.18 -18.92 -0.26
N MET A 113 4.21 -18.97 -1.19
CA MET A 113 4.45 -19.40 -2.57
C MET A 113 4.92 -18.25 -3.45
N ARG A 114 5.65 -18.59 -4.51
CA ARG A 114 5.95 -17.64 -5.58
C ARG A 114 4.69 -17.30 -6.37
N VAL A 115 4.41 -16.01 -6.53
CA VAL A 115 3.24 -15.46 -7.23
C VAL A 115 3.66 -14.42 -8.25
N SER A 116 2.81 -14.19 -9.24
CA SER A 116 3.03 -13.20 -10.29
C SER A 116 1.78 -12.41 -10.62
N LEU A 117 1.97 -11.21 -11.15
CA LEU A 117 0.92 -10.39 -11.72
C LEU A 117 1.48 -9.65 -12.94
N ASP A 118 0.85 -9.83 -14.11
CA ASP A 118 1.32 -9.18 -15.34
C ASP A 118 1.23 -7.66 -15.26
N SER A 119 0.08 -7.13 -14.81
CA SER A 119 -0.16 -5.69 -14.68
C SER A 119 -1.12 -5.35 -13.55
N GLY A 120 -0.68 -4.48 -12.62
CA GLY A 120 -1.47 -3.97 -11.49
C GLY A 120 -1.69 -2.46 -11.56
N LYS A 121 -2.94 -2.01 -11.43
CA LYS A 121 -3.33 -0.59 -11.36
C LYS A 121 -3.26 -0.11 -9.92
N VAL A 122 -2.52 0.98 -9.69
CA VAL A 122 -2.38 1.58 -8.34
C VAL A 122 -3.69 2.26 -7.94
N ILE A 123 -4.30 1.79 -6.85
CA ILE A 123 -5.57 2.30 -6.31
C ILE A 123 -5.40 3.13 -5.03
N GLY A 124 -4.22 3.03 -4.39
CA GLY A 124 -3.82 3.83 -3.23
C GLY A 124 -2.36 4.28 -3.38
N PRO A 125 -2.00 5.51 -2.95
CA PRO A 125 -0.61 5.95 -3.00
C PRO A 125 0.26 5.08 -2.10
N THR A 126 1.56 5.00 -2.39
CA THR A 126 2.51 4.31 -1.50
C THR A 126 2.49 4.94 -0.11
N ASP A 127 2.35 4.12 0.94
CA ASP A 127 2.27 4.61 2.32
C ASP A 127 3.64 4.94 2.93
N ALA A 128 3.61 5.42 4.17
CA ALA A 128 4.80 5.72 4.97
C ALA A 128 5.68 4.49 5.27
N ARG A 129 5.14 3.27 5.09
CA ARG A 129 5.87 2.01 5.25
C ARG A 129 6.40 1.47 3.93
N GLY A 130 6.16 2.15 2.80
CA GLY A 130 6.59 1.74 1.47
C GLY A 130 5.65 0.75 0.76
N ASN A 131 4.49 0.44 1.33
CA ASN A 131 3.52 -0.48 0.73
C ASN A 131 2.70 0.22 -0.34
N THR A 132 2.39 -0.48 -1.43
CA THR A 132 1.53 0.04 -2.51
C THR A 132 0.36 -0.90 -2.77
N TRP A 133 -0.84 -0.34 -2.99
CA TRP A 133 -2.06 -1.10 -3.22
C TRP A 133 -2.47 -1.10 -4.68
N LEU A 134 -2.66 -2.29 -5.20
CA LEU A 134 -2.96 -2.56 -6.59
C LEU A 134 -4.26 -3.36 -6.72
N VAL A 135 -4.88 -3.27 -7.89
CA VAL A 135 -5.82 -4.27 -8.40
C VAL A 135 -5.33 -4.72 -9.77
N ARG A 136 -5.76 -5.88 -10.25
CA ARG A 136 -5.41 -6.30 -11.61
C ARG A 136 -5.89 -5.25 -12.63
N SER A 137 -5.03 -4.89 -13.58
CA SER A 137 -5.32 -3.82 -14.54
C SER A 137 -6.45 -4.16 -15.51
N ASP A 138 -6.65 -5.44 -15.80
CA ASP A 138 -7.67 -5.94 -16.72
C ASP A 138 -9.10 -5.86 -16.17
N LEU A 139 -9.25 -5.67 -14.85
CA LEU A 139 -10.54 -5.39 -14.23
C LEU A 139 -11.08 -3.99 -14.58
N GLY A 140 -10.21 -3.08 -15.05
CA GLY A 140 -10.61 -1.71 -15.41
C GLY A 140 -11.07 -0.87 -14.21
N ILE A 141 -10.74 -1.29 -12.99
CA ILE A 141 -11.15 -0.62 -11.74
C ILE A 141 -10.20 0.56 -11.48
N PRO A 142 -10.71 1.81 -11.47
CA PRO A 142 -9.87 2.99 -11.23
C PRO A 142 -9.60 3.22 -9.73
N ARG A 143 -10.50 2.76 -8.86
CA ARG A 143 -10.45 2.92 -7.41
C ARG A 143 -11.37 1.90 -6.74
N VAL A 144 -10.99 1.45 -5.56
CA VAL A 144 -11.80 0.61 -4.66
C VAL A 144 -12.14 1.43 -3.42
N PHE A 145 -13.36 1.31 -2.92
CA PHE A 145 -13.82 1.92 -1.67
C PHE A 145 -14.00 0.83 -0.60
N ASP A 146 -13.84 1.20 0.67
CA ASP A 146 -13.92 0.24 1.78
C ASP A 146 -15.33 -0.38 1.93
N ASP A 147 -16.36 0.30 1.42
CA ASP A 147 -17.75 -0.14 1.40
C ASP A 147 -18.20 -0.68 0.03
N ASP A 148 -17.26 -1.08 -0.84
CA ASP A 148 -17.60 -1.67 -2.14
C ASP A 148 -18.48 -2.92 -1.95
N PRO A 149 -19.70 -2.95 -2.52
CA PRO A 149 -20.63 -4.06 -2.33
C PRO A 149 -20.13 -5.39 -2.91
N ALA A 150 -19.15 -5.37 -3.82
CA ALA A 150 -18.51 -6.59 -4.32
C ALA A 150 -17.50 -7.19 -3.31
N GLY A 151 -17.09 -6.41 -2.32
CA GLY A 151 -15.93 -6.68 -1.48
C GLY A 151 -14.68 -5.96 -2.00
N THR A 152 -13.58 -6.13 -1.27
CA THR A 152 -12.26 -5.54 -1.54
C THR A 152 -11.18 -6.60 -1.65
N GLY A 153 -11.58 -7.86 -1.85
CA GLY A 153 -10.72 -9.03 -1.87
C GLY A 153 -9.73 -9.06 -3.03
N GLU A 154 -9.99 -8.33 -4.11
CA GLU A 154 -9.12 -8.20 -5.27
C GLU A 154 -7.92 -7.27 -5.06
N ILE A 155 -7.87 -6.58 -3.91
CA ILE A 155 -6.75 -5.71 -3.55
C ILE A 155 -5.51 -6.57 -3.28
N ILE A 156 -4.43 -6.21 -3.97
CA ILE A 156 -3.11 -6.81 -3.85
C ILE A 156 -2.17 -5.76 -3.28
N MET A 157 -1.50 -6.07 -2.18
CA MET A 157 -0.45 -5.20 -1.61
C MET A 157 0.91 -5.63 -2.16
N VAL A 158 1.76 -4.66 -2.50
CA VAL A 158 3.19 -4.86 -2.77
C VAL A 158 3.97 -4.25 -1.63
N GLY A 159 4.76 -5.08 -0.94
CA GLY A 159 5.59 -4.65 0.20
C GLY A 159 6.92 -4.03 -0.25
N SER A 160 7.52 -3.24 0.63
CA SER A 160 8.86 -2.69 0.41
C SER A 160 9.98 -3.61 0.91
N GLU A 161 9.64 -4.70 1.58
CA GLU A 161 10.56 -5.64 2.22
C GLU A 161 11.07 -6.74 1.25
N GLY A 162 10.70 -6.67 -0.03
CA GLY A 162 11.23 -7.54 -1.07
C GLY A 162 12.71 -7.28 -1.39
N LEU A 163 13.32 -8.14 -2.21
CA LEU A 163 14.67 -7.94 -2.75
C LEU A 163 14.74 -6.69 -3.63
N PHE A 164 13.59 -6.30 -4.19
CA PHE A 164 13.41 -5.06 -4.91
C PHE A 164 12.29 -4.25 -4.25
N ALA A 165 12.57 -2.98 -3.98
CA ALA A 165 11.54 -2.03 -3.55
C ALA A 165 11.02 -1.26 -4.77
N PRO A 166 9.69 -1.18 -4.99
CA PRO A 166 9.12 -0.34 -6.03
C PRO A 166 9.38 1.14 -5.72
N ASN A 167 9.44 2.01 -6.75
CA ASN A 167 9.41 3.45 -6.52
C ASN A 167 8.04 3.85 -5.95
N LEU A 168 8.02 4.97 -5.23
CA LEU A 168 6.78 5.58 -4.73
C LEU A 168 5.79 5.80 -5.89
N ALA A 169 4.56 5.37 -5.68
CA ALA A 169 3.50 5.40 -6.66
C ALA A 169 2.30 6.22 -6.16
N LYS A 170 1.56 6.78 -7.11
CA LYS A 170 0.30 7.49 -6.85
C LYS A 170 -0.86 6.76 -7.52
N VAL A 171 -2.08 7.04 -7.05
CA VAL A 171 -3.31 6.52 -7.66
C VAL A 171 -3.32 6.77 -9.16
N GLY A 172 -3.56 5.72 -9.93
CA GLY A 172 -3.56 5.74 -11.38
C GLY A 172 -2.26 5.27 -12.04
N ASP A 173 -1.13 5.22 -11.34
CA ASP A 173 0.08 4.57 -11.85
C ASP A 173 -0.16 3.06 -12.11
N THR A 174 0.75 2.40 -12.80
CA THR A 174 0.63 0.96 -13.10
C THR A 174 1.96 0.28 -12.82
N PHE A 175 1.93 -0.92 -12.24
CA PHE A 175 3.08 -1.80 -12.08
C PHE A 175 2.95 -2.93 -13.09
N GLN A 176 4.05 -3.32 -13.73
CA GLN A 176 4.08 -4.38 -14.73
C GLN A 176 5.19 -5.38 -14.42
N GLY A 177 4.91 -6.66 -14.66
CA GLY A 177 5.84 -7.77 -14.47
C GLY A 177 6.17 -8.01 -13.01
N LEU A 178 5.15 -8.04 -12.14
CA LEU A 178 5.35 -8.38 -10.73
C LEU A 178 5.65 -9.87 -10.60
N ASP A 179 6.74 -10.17 -9.91
CA ASP A 179 7.18 -11.52 -9.60
C ASP A 179 7.79 -11.50 -8.19
N GLY A 180 7.20 -12.27 -7.30
CA GLY A 180 7.46 -12.18 -5.87
C GLY A 180 7.05 -13.43 -5.11
N VAL A 181 7.28 -13.45 -3.80
CA VAL A 181 6.62 -14.39 -2.89
C VAL A 181 5.46 -13.69 -2.19
N LEU A 182 4.37 -14.41 -1.98
CA LEU A 182 3.25 -13.91 -1.19
C LEU A 182 3.55 -14.14 0.29
N ASP A 183 3.49 -13.10 1.10
CA ASP A 183 3.71 -13.18 2.55
C ASP A 183 2.49 -12.63 3.31
N TYR A 184 2.23 -13.14 4.51
CA TYR A 184 1.19 -12.63 5.39
C TYR A 184 1.81 -12.20 6.71
N ILE A 185 1.86 -10.89 6.95
CA ILE A 185 2.45 -10.36 8.18
C ILE A 185 1.80 -9.02 8.54
N LEU A 186 1.57 -8.79 9.84
CA LEU A 186 0.88 -7.60 10.35
C LEU A 186 -0.53 -7.42 9.77
N GLY A 187 -1.22 -8.54 9.51
CA GLY A 187 -2.63 -8.56 9.13
C GLY A 187 -2.92 -8.33 7.65
N ALA A 188 -1.92 -8.40 6.77
CA ALA A 188 -2.12 -8.22 5.33
C ALA A 188 -1.26 -9.17 4.50
N TYR A 189 -1.84 -9.68 3.40
CA TYR A 189 -1.12 -10.37 2.35
C TYR A 189 -0.37 -9.36 1.48
N LYS A 190 0.92 -9.58 1.26
CA LYS A 190 1.78 -8.70 0.45
C LYS A 190 2.66 -9.52 -0.49
N ILE A 191 2.92 -8.98 -1.68
CA ILE A 191 3.96 -9.49 -2.57
C ILE A 191 5.29 -8.88 -2.16
N LEU A 192 6.26 -9.73 -1.81
CA LEU A 192 7.66 -9.35 -1.66
C LEU A 192 8.36 -9.58 -3.00
N LEU A 193 8.71 -8.49 -3.70
CA LEU A 193 9.27 -8.58 -5.05
C LEU A 193 10.65 -9.25 -5.06
N LEU A 194 10.82 -10.21 -5.97
CA LEU A 194 12.11 -10.86 -6.25
C LEU A 194 12.84 -10.25 -7.43
N THR A 195 12.13 -9.49 -8.27
CA THR A 195 12.70 -8.79 -9.42
C THR A 195 12.18 -7.36 -9.49
N GLY A 196 12.91 -6.50 -10.21
CA GLY A 196 12.49 -5.12 -10.44
C GLY A 196 11.24 -5.04 -11.31
N VAL A 197 10.36 -4.10 -10.99
CA VAL A 197 9.09 -3.87 -11.71
C VAL A 197 9.17 -2.64 -12.62
N SER A 198 8.46 -2.70 -13.76
CA SER A 198 8.23 -1.51 -14.59
C SER A 198 7.07 -0.71 -14.03
N GLN A 199 7.24 0.62 -13.88
CA GLN A 199 6.27 1.50 -13.23
C GLN A 199 5.94 2.72 -14.10
N PRO A 200 5.24 2.56 -15.23
CA PRO A 200 4.78 3.71 -16.01
C PRO A 200 3.86 4.59 -15.17
N SER A 201 4.26 5.85 -14.96
CA SER A 201 3.40 6.80 -14.26
C SER A 201 2.26 7.25 -15.17
N SER A 202 1.07 7.35 -14.60
CA SER A 202 -0.08 7.96 -15.26
C SER A 202 -0.10 9.46 -14.96
N ALA A 203 -0.25 10.25 -16.03
CA ALA A 203 -0.70 11.63 -15.92
C ALA A 203 -2.23 11.64 -15.75
N THR A 204 -2.74 10.97 -14.72
CA THR A 204 -4.17 11.02 -14.40
C THR A 204 -4.46 12.42 -13.90
N ARG A 205 -5.01 13.26 -14.78
CA ARG A 205 -5.73 14.47 -14.36
C ARG A 205 -7.06 13.99 -13.81
N HIS A 206 -7.42 14.42 -12.60
CA HIS A 206 -8.79 14.25 -12.14
C HIS A 206 -9.73 14.86 -13.20
N PRO A 207 -10.90 14.26 -13.47
CA PRO A 207 -11.89 14.90 -14.31
C PRO A 207 -12.12 16.30 -13.73
N GLY A 208 -11.81 17.33 -14.52
CA GLY A 208 -12.07 18.70 -14.08
C GLY A 208 -13.57 18.89 -13.84
N ALA A 209 -13.94 19.83 -12.97
CA ALA A 209 -15.34 20.15 -12.75
C ALA A 209 -16.05 20.42 -14.09
N GLU A 210 -17.25 19.86 -14.23
CA GLU A 210 -18.11 20.19 -15.36
C GLU A 210 -18.49 21.67 -15.28
N SER A 211 -18.37 22.39 -16.40
CA SER A 211 -18.82 23.78 -16.44
C SER A 211 -20.33 23.84 -16.30
N ALA A 212 -20.83 24.66 -15.37
CA ALA A 212 -22.26 24.88 -15.21
C ALA A 212 -22.83 25.58 -16.46
N SER A 213 -23.94 25.06 -17.01
CA SER A 213 -24.69 25.77 -18.05
C SER A 213 -25.42 26.96 -17.45
N LEU A 214 -25.22 28.16 -18.01
CA LEU A 214 -25.85 29.37 -17.48
C LEU A 214 -27.38 29.39 -17.67
N PRO A 215 -28.15 29.88 -16.67
CA PRO A 215 -27.70 30.34 -15.35
C PRO A 215 -27.47 29.16 -14.38
N GLY A 216 -26.27 29.05 -13.80
CA GLY A 216 -25.90 28.00 -12.85
C GLY A 216 -24.61 28.36 -12.10
N PHE A 217 -24.36 27.69 -10.97
CA PHE A 217 -23.14 27.82 -10.16
C PHE A 217 -22.49 26.43 -10.00
N THR A 218 -21.18 26.41 -9.76
CA THR A 218 -20.44 25.20 -9.41
C THR A 218 -20.24 25.12 -7.88
N PHE A 219 -20.40 23.91 -7.35
CA PHE A 219 -20.16 23.62 -5.94
C PHE A 219 -19.10 22.51 -5.84
N GLY A 220 -18.08 22.74 -5.02
CA GLY A 220 -17.08 21.75 -4.64
C GLY A 220 -17.11 21.46 -3.15
N SER A 221 -16.59 20.30 -2.77
CA SER A 221 -16.23 19.99 -1.39
C SER A 221 -14.81 19.43 -1.34
N CYS A 222 -14.01 19.87 -0.38
CA CYS A 222 -12.64 19.41 -0.20
C CYS A 222 -12.28 19.29 1.28
N ASN A 223 -11.89 18.09 1.70
CA ASN A 223 -11.17 17.94 2.95
C ASN A 223 -9.72 18.41 2.75
N LEU A 224 -9.21 19.29 3.60
CA LEU A 224 -7.87 19.89 3.50
C LEU A 224 -6.78 19.06 4.22
N ASP A 225 -7.15 17.87 4.70
CA ASP A 225 -6.29 16.87 5.33
C ASP A 225 -5.55 17.43 6.53
N ASN A 226 -6.26 18.09 7.44
CA ASN A 226 -5.75 18.81 8.61
C ASN A 226 -4.79 19.99 8.25
N LEU A 227 -5.33 21.04 7.65
CA LEU A 227 -4.57 22.28 7.37
C LEU A 227 -4.34 23.07 8.66
N PHE A 228 -3.28 22.72 9.38
CA PHE A 228 -2.75 23.44 10.54
C PHE A 228 -1.83 24.60 10.13
N ASP A 229 -1.73 25.62 10.97
CA ASP A 229 -0.77 26.72 10.88
C ASP A 229 0.54 26.42 11.62
N ILE A 230 1.36 27.44 11.87
CA ILE A 230 2.71 27.29 12.43
C ILE A 230 2.79 27.70 13.91
N VAL A 231 1.64 27.89 14.55
CA VAL A 231 1.46 28.37 15.92
C VAL A 231 0.76 27.27 16.72
N ASP A 232 1.34 26.91 17.86
CA ASP A 232 0.76 25.96 18.81
C ASP A 232 -0.45 26.59 19.51
N ASP A 233 -1.61 25.94 19.43
CA ASP A 233 -2.75 26.26 20.30
C ASP A 233 -2.76 25.31 21.52
N PRO A 234 -2.41 25.79 22.73
CA PRO A 234 -2.31 24.95 23.92
C PRO A 234 -3.66 24.38 24.39
N GLU A 235 -4.79 24.81 23.82
CA GLU A 235 -6.12 24.29 24.10
C GLU A 235 -6.51 23.09 23.21
N THR A 236 -5.74 22.79 22.16
CA THR A 236 -6.01 21.72 21.20
C THR A 236 -4.89 20.69 21.10
N GLU A 237 -5.18 19.55 20.46
CA GLU A 237 -4.20 18.50 20.16
C GLU A 237 -3.62 18.65 18.73
N ASP A 238 -3.28 19.87 18.35
CA ASP A 238 -2.80 20.22 17.00
C ASP A 238 -1.28 19.94 16.83
N PRO A 239 -0.87 19.32 15.72
CA PRO A 239 0.51 19.32 15.26
C PRO A 239 0.92 20.69 14.70
N VAL A 240 2.11 21.15 15.08
CA VAL A 240 2.71 22.39 14.52
C VAL A 240 3.66 22.07 13.37
N PRO A 241 3.24 22.16 12.09
CA PRO A 241 4.12 21.99 10.94
C PRO A 241 5.25 23.03 10.90
N SER A 242 6.36 22.67 10.24
CA SER A 242 7.37 23.66 9.89
C SER A 242 6.81 24.68 8.87
N PRO A 243 7.33 25.92 8.83
CA PRO A 243 6.93 26.90 7.83
C PRO A 243 7.03 26.38 6.38
N SER A 244 8.02 25.52 6.10
CA SER A 244 8.20 24.94 4.78
C SER A 244 7.16 23.87 4.41
N GLU A 245 6.67 23.12 5.40
CA GLU A 245 5.61 22.13 5.20
C GLU A 245 4.26 22.82 5.03
N TYR A 246 3.98 23.82 5.86
CA TYR A 246 2.80 24.66 5.76
C TYR A 246 2.68 25.30 4.37
N GLN A 247 3.75 25.96 3.91
CA GLN A 247 3.77 26.59 2.60
C GLN A 247 3.53 25.58 1.47
N ARG A 248 4.23 24.44 1.51
CA ARG A 248 4.07 23.38 0.50
C ARG A 248 2.66 22.81 0.49
N LYS A 249 2.01 22.71 1.65
CA LYS A 249 0.63 22.22 1.76
C LYS A 249 -0.35 23.22 1.13
N LEU A 250 -0.22 24.51 1.43
CA LEU A 250 -1.02 25.56 0.79
C LEU A 250 -0.87 25.54 -0.74
N ASP A 251 0.36 25.45 -1.25
CA ASP A 251 0.63 25.41 -2.69
C ASP A 251 -0.06 24.20 -3.35
N LYS A 252 0.04 23.02 -2.73
CA LYS A 252 -0.60 21.79 -3.22
C LYS A 252 -2.13 21.88 -3.20
N LEU A 253 -2.71 22.42 -2.12
CA LEU A 253 -4.16 22.59 -1.99
C LEU A 253 -4.68 23.60 -3.02
N ALA A 254 -3.98 24.70 -3.24
CA ALA A 254 -4.35 25.68 -4.27
C ALA A 254 -4.32 25.06 -5.68
N LEU A 255 -3.29 24.26 -6.00
CA LEU A 255 -3.24 23.51 -7.26
C LEU A 255 -4.37 22.47 -7.36
N LEU A 256 -4.74 21.79 -6.26
CA LEU A 256 -5.87 20.87 -6.24
C LEU A 256 -7.19 21.60 -6.52
N ILE A 257 -7.42 22.74 -5.87
CA ILE A 257 -8.62 23.56 -6.07
C ILE A 257 -8.69 24.05 -7.52
N ARG A 258 -7.58 24.54 -8.08
CA ARG A 258 -7.55 25.03 -9.45
C ARG A 258 -7.66 23.92 -10.48
N ASP A 259 -6.71 22.99 -10.47
CA ASP A 259 -6.54 22.02 -11.56
C ASP A 259 -7.41 20.77 -11.36
N GLY A 260 -7.75 20.44 -10.11
CA GLY A 260 -8.58 19.29 -9.76
C GLY A 260 -10.06 19.65 -9.67
N LEU A 261 -10.41 20.69 -8.92
CA LEU A 261 -11.80 21.09 -8.70
C LEU A 261 -12.30 22.17 -9.66
N GLY A 262 -11.42 22.76 -10.47
CA GLY A 262 -11.79 23.76 -11.48
C GLY A 262 -12.24 25.10 -10.91
N GLU A 263 -11.77 25.47 -9.71
CA GLU A 263 -12.11 26.72 -9.00
C GLU A 263 -13.63 26.97 -8.91
N PRO A 264 -14.37 26.16 -8.13
CA PRO A 264 -15.82 26.26 -8.08
C PRO A 264 -16.29 27.57 -7.42
N ASP A 265 -17.46 28.08 -7.82
CA ASP A 265 -18.03 29.33 -7.26
C ASP A 265 -18.21 29.25 -5.74
N PHE A 266 -18.51 28.05 -5.24
CA PHE A 266 -18.58 27.74 -3.82
C PHE A 266 -17.77 26.49 -3.51
N LEU A 267 -16.82 26.59 -2.58
CA LEU A 267 -16.01 25.47 -2.10
C LEU A 267 -16.22 25.28 -0.60
N ALA A 268 -16.95 24.23 -0.22
CA ALA A 268 -17.05 23.80 1.16
C ALA A 268 -15.77 23.05 1.56
N VAL A 269 -15.11 23.47 2.63
CA VAL A 269 -13.88 22.85 3.11
C VAL A 269 -14.07 22.25 4.50
N GLN A 270 -13.34 21.16 4.75
CA GLN A 270 -13.23 20.52 6.05
C GLN A 270 -11.76 20.45 6.48
N GLU A 271 -11.55 20.33 7.79
CA GLU A 271 -10.24 20.16 8.41
C GLU A 271 -9.29 21.35 8.25
N ALA A 272 -9.82 22.58 8.34
CA ALA A 272 -9.00 23.79 8.47
C ALA A 272 -8.90 24.19 9.94
N GLU A 273 -7.72 24.52 10.43
CA GLU A 273 -7.56 24.87 11.85
C GLU A 273 -8.31 26.14 12.25
N ASN A 274 -8.23 27.20 11.43
CA ASN A 274 -8.83 28.49 11.76
C ASN A 274 -9.12 29.34 10.51
N GLU A 275 -9.74 30.51 10.70
CA GLU A 275 -10.03 31.42 9.58
C GLU A 275 -8.74 31.90 8.87
N THR A 276 -7.65 32.10 9.62
CA THR A 276 -6.38 32.61 9.08
C THR A 276 -5.78 31.65 8.06
N VAL A 277 -5.82 30.34 8.30
CA VAL A 277 -5.30 29.36 7.31
C VAL A 277 -6.11 29.34 6.03
N LEU A 278 -7.42 29.56 6.11
CA LEU A 278 -8.28 29.65 4.92
C LEU A 278 -7.99 30.93 4.15
N GLN A 279 -7.73 32.05 4.82
CA GLN A 279 -7.29 33.29 4.18
C GLN A 279 -5.92 33.12 3.49
N HIS A 280 -4.97 32.44 4.13
CA HIS A 280 -3.68 32.11 3.50
C HIS A 280 -3.84 31.22 2.26
N LEU A 281 -4.79 30.28 2.27
CA LEU A 281 -5.13 29.44 1.13
C LEU A 281 -5.80 30.24 0.00
N ALA A 282 -6.78 31.09 0.32
CA ALA A 282 -7.45 31.95 -0.66
C ALA A 282 -6.50 32.96 -1.32
N ALA A 283 -5.47 33.41 -0.59
CA ALA A 283 -4.46 34.34 -1.09
C ALA A 283 -3.35 33.69 -1.95
N ARG A 284 -3.43 32.39 -2.24
CA ARG A 284 -2.40 31.67 -3.00
C ARG A 284 -2.34 32.13 -4.46
N VAL A 285 -1.13 32.44 -4.92
CA VAL A 285 -0.86 32.88 -6.31
C VAL A 285 -1.22 31.84 -7.36
N GLU A 286 -1.32 30.58 -6.95
CA GLU A 286 -1.75 29.48 -7.81
C GLU A 286 -3.23 29.60 -8.20
N LEU A 287 -4.08 30.22 -7.38
CA LEU A 287 -5.49 30.46 -7.67
C LEU A 287 -5.67 31.66 -8.60
N THR A 288 -6.68 31.61 -9.46
CA THR A 288 -7.08 32.70 -10.36
C THR A 288 -8.37 33.39 -9.91
N VAL A 289 -9.15 32.71 -9.07
CA VAL A 289 -10.35 33.27 -8.41
C VAL A 289 -9.96 33.94 -7.09
N ASP A 290 -10.53 35.11 -6.84
CA ASP A 290 -10.43 35.81 -5.56
C ASP A 290 -11.57 35.32 -4.64
N TYR A 291 -11.23 34.50 -3.65
CA TYR A 291 -12.21 33.90 -2.74
C TYR A 291 -12.33 34.71 -1.45
N ASP A 292 -13.56 35.01 -1.07
CA ASP A 292 -13.90 35.36 0.31
C ASP A 292 -14.04 34.09 1.17
N VAL A 293 -13.85 34.23 2.48
CA VAL A 293 -13.85 33.11 3.44
C VAL A 293 -14.97 33.28 4.47
N ILE A 294 -15.67 32.18 4.75
CA ILE A 294 -16.45 31.98 5.98
C ILE A 294 -15.84 30.79 6.71
N TRP A 295 -15.61 30.93 8.01
CA TRP A 295 -15.11 29.87 8.87
C TRP A 295 -16.06 29.64 10.04
N GLN A 296 -16.16 28.38 10.50
CA GLN A 296 -16.95 28.02 11.66
C GLN A 296 -16.27 26.94 12.49
N ASN A 297 -16.01 27.27 13.76
CA ASN A 297 -15.48 26.35 14.76
C ASN A 297 -16.36 25.10 14.95
N GLY A 298 -15.70 23.94 15.05
CA GLY A 298 -16.26 22.62 15.27
C GLY A 298 -15.88 22.02 16.64
N PRO A 299 -16.35 20.81 16.95
CA PRO A 299 -16.07 20.14 18.22
C PRO A 299 -14.84 19.21 18.21
N ASP A 300 -14.04 19.20 17.13
CA ASP A 300 -12.87 18.31 17.03
C ASP A 300 -11.77 18.76 18.00
N ARG A 301 -11.22 17.82 18.78
CA ARG A 301 -10.20 18.12 19.80
C ARG A 301 -8.87 18.58 19.21
N ARG A 302 -8.64 18.29 17.94
CA ARG A 302 -7.48 18.77 17.19
C ARG A 302 -7.63 20.23 16.77
N GLY A 303 -8.76 20.88 17.02
CA GLY A 303 -8.99 22.28 16.63
C GLY A 303 -9.20 22.44 15.12
N ILE A 304 -9.77 21.44 14.45
CA ILE A 304 -10.01 21.51 13.00
C ILE A 304 -11.50 21.64 12.68
N ASP A 305 -11.77 22.48 11.68
CA ASP A 305 -13.05 23.10 11.47
C ASP A 305 -13.53 23.01 10.03
N VAL A 306 -14.68 23.61 9.78
CA VAL A 306 -15.28 23.73 8.46
C VAL A 306 -15.26 25.17 7.98
N GLY A 307 -15.24 25.34 6.66
CA GLY A 307 -15.31 26.65 6.04
C GLY A 307 -16.00 26.63 4.68
N LEU A 308 -16.22 27.82 4.14
CA LEU A 308 -16.72 28.06 2.79
C LEU A 308 -15.85 29.13 2.14
N LEU A 309 -15.27 28.81 0.99
CA LEU A 309 -14.67 29.77 0.07
C LEU A 309 -15.70 30.09 -1.02
N TYR A 310 -15.88 31.37 -1.37
CA TYR A 310 -16.84 31.80 -2.39
C TYR A 310 -16.38 33.02 -3.18
N ASN A 311 -16.87 33.20 -4.42
CA ASN A 311 -16.52 34.30 -5.33
C ASN A 311 -17.73 35.16 -5.78
#